data_AF-A0A9E5UC47-F1
#
_entry.id   AF-A0A9E5UC47-F1
#
_cell.length_a   1.000
_cell.length_b   1.000
_cell.length_c   1.000
_cell.angle_alpha   90.00
_cell.angle_beta   90.00
_cell.angle_gamma   90.00
#
_symmetry.space_group_name_H-M   'P 1'
#
loop_
_entity.id
_entity.type
_entity.pdbx_description
1 polymer ?
#
loop_
_entity_poly.entity_id
_entity_poly.type
_entity_poly.pdbx_seq_one_letter_code
_entity_poly.pdbx_strand_id
1 'polypeptide(L)'
;MNGPKVLEELTRRIYDTLPAGVEQLQGDVKKNIRVTLEAALARMDLVSREEFDVQTAVLVRSREKLEALEKKVAELEQTLASPSKSPAPKPKARTRTRKKPHKES
;
A
#
# COMPACT_ATOMS: atom_id res chain seq x y z
N MET A 1 16.63 11.31 -13.06
CA MET A 1 17.83 12.08 -13.46
C MET A 1 18.73 12.51 -12.27
N ASN A 2 19.17 11.61 -11.37
CA ASN A 2 19.98 12.00 -10.18
C ASN A 2 21.34 11.28 -10.03
N GLY A 3 21.71 10.36 -10.92
CA GLY A 3 22.97 9.59 -10.82
C GLY A 3 24.27 10.42 -10.78
N PRO A 4 24.48 11.43 -11.67
CA PRO A 4 25.78 12.12 -11.75
C PRO A 4 26.05 13.04 -10.55
N LYS A 5 25.02 13.65 -9.96
CA LYS A 5 25.16 14.57 -8.81
C LYS A 5 25.56 13.84 -7.52
N VAL A 6 24.96 12.67 -7.27
CA VAL A 6 25.27 11.85 -6.09
C VAL A 6 26.71 11.35 -6.12
N LEU A 7 27.19 10.97 -7.32
CA LEU A 7 28.55 10.47 -7.49
C LEU A 7 29.60 11.58 -7.29
N GLU A 8 29.29 12.81 -7.72
CA GLU A 8 30.13 13.98 -7.46
C GLU A 8 30.15 14.37 -5.99
N GLU A 9 29.01 14.35 -5.29
CA GLU A 9 28.94 14.60 -3.85
C GLU A 9 29.71 13.55 -3.04
N LEU A 10 29.59 12.27 -3.41
CA LEU A 10 30.33 11.19 -2.76
C LEU A 10 31.83 11.32 -2.99
N THR A 11 32.24 11.63 -4.22
CA THR A 11 33.65 11.88 -4.57
C THR A 11 34.21 13.05 -3.76
N ARG A 12 33.43 14.13 -3.61
CA ARG A 12 33.82 15.29 -2.80
C ARG A 12 33.97 14.93 -1.32
N ARG A 13 33.03 14.18 -0.75
CA ARG A 13 33.10 13.73 0.64
C ARG A 13 34.30 12.85 0.94
N ILE A 14 34.63 11.94 0.03
CA ILE A 14 35.84 11.10 0.14
C ILE A 14 37.09 12.00 0.12
N TYR A 15 37.11 12.97 -0.79
CA TYR A 15 38.21 13.91 -0.89
C TYR A 15 38.41 14.75 0.38
N ASP A 16 37.33 15.27 0.96
CA ASP A 16 37.35 16.08 2.19
C ASP A 16 37.86 15.30 3.42
N THR A 17 37.90 13.96 3.34
CA THR A 17 38.44 13.08 4.40
C THR A 17 39.90 12.67 4.18
N LEU A 18 40.53 13.06 3.07
CA LEU A 18 41.92 12.71 2.78
C LEU A 18 42.90 13.58 3.61
N PRO A 19 44.01 13.01 4.11
CA PRO A 19 45.03 13.78 4.81
C PRO A 19 45.75 14.76 3.85
N ALA A 20 46.15 15.92 4.37
CA ALA A 20 46.68 17.06 3.61
C ALA A 20 47.86 16.75 2.66
N GLY A 21 48.59 15.64 2.86
CA GLY A 21 49.66 15.19 1.97
C GLY A 21 49.18 14.59 0.64
N VAL A 22 47.93 14.11 0.56
CA VAL A 22 47.33 13.54 -0.67
C VAL A 22 46.67 14.63 -1.52
N GLU A 23 46.39 15.77 -0.90
CA GLU A 23 45.79 16.96 -1.50
C GLU A 23 46.69 17.64 -2.54
N GLN A 24 47.94 17.23 -2.71
CA GLN A 24 48.83 17.74 -3.77
C GLN A 24 48.76 16.90 -5.05
N LEU A 25 48.15 15.70 -4.99
CA LEU A 25 47.98 14.75 -6.10
C LEU A 25 46.54 14.75 -6.65
N GLN A 26 45.80 15.85 -6.47
CA GLN A 26 44.34 15.94 -6.59
C GLN A 26 43.75 15.40 -7.90
N GLY A 27 44.40 15.71 -9.03
CA GLY A 27 43.85 15.46 -10.36
C GLY A 27 43.70 13.98 -10.70
N ASP A 28 44.77 13.22 -10.45
CA ASP A 28 44.81 11.79 -10.79
C ASP A 28 44.11 10.94 -9.72
N VAL A 29 44.22 11.34 -8.45
CA VAL A 29 43.49 10.70 -7.35
C VAL A 29 41.98 10.82 -7.53
N LYS A 30 41.47 12.00 -7.91
CA LYS A 30 40.04 12.22 -8.15
C LYS A 30 39.51 11.35 -9.30
N LYS A 31 40.25 11.25 -10.40
CA LYS A 31 39.88 10.39 -11.54
C LYS A 31 39.86 8.92 -11.15
N ASN A 32 40.89 8.45 -10.44
CA ASN A 32 40.98 7.06 -9.99
C ASN A 32 39.88 6.68 -8.99
N ILE A 33 39.54 7.59 -8.06
CA ILE A 33 38.42 7.40 -7.12
C ILE A 33 37.10 7.30 -7.89
N ARG A 34 36.86 8.22 -8.85
CA ARG A 34 35.63 8.21 -9.65
C ARG A 34 35.46 6.90 -10.43
N VAL A 35 36.49 6.46 -11.14
CA VAL A 35 36.47 5.21 -11.92
C VAL A 35 36.24 4.00 -11.02
N THR A 36 36.88 3.99 -9.84
CA THR A 36 36.71 2.89 -8.87
C THR A 36 35.30 2.85 -8.28
N LEU A 37 34.72 4.01 -7.96
CA LEU A 37 33.34 4.12 -7.49
C LEU A 37 32.34 3.71 -8.56
N GLU A 38 32.52 4.16 -9.80
CA GLU A 38 31.68 3.76 -10.94
C GLU A 38 31.75 2.24 -11.16
N ALA A 39 32.94 1.64 -11.11
CA ALA A 39 33.12 0.19 -11.22
C ALA A 39 32.52 -0.58 -10.03
N ALA A 40 32.60 -0.05 -8.81
CA ALA A 40 32.02 -0.67 -7.63
C ALA A 40 30.48 -0.63 -7.67
N LEU A 41 29.90 0.54 -8.02
CA LEU A 41 28.46 0.72 -8.16
C LEU A 41 27.89 -0.15 -9.30
N ALA A 42 28.62 -0.29 -10.42
CA ALA A 42 28.22 -1.16 -11.52
C ALA A 42 28.22 -2.66 -11.15
N ARG A 43 28.97 -3.06 -10.12
CA ARG A 43 28.98 -4.44 -9.59
C ARG A 43 27.91 -4.69 -8.52
N MET A 44 27.25 -3.64 -8.04
CA MET A 44 26.10 -3.77 -7.14
C MET A 44 24.85 -4.03 -7.97
N ASP A 45 23.94 -4.87 -7.45
CA ASP A 45 22.62 -5.10 -8.05
C ASP A 45 21.72 -3.88 -7.80
N LEU A 46 22.03 -2.78 -8.48
CA LEU A 46 21.33 -1.51 -8.34
C LEU A 46 20.03 -1.57 -9.13
N VAL A 47 18.90 -1.59 -8.41
CA VAL A 47 17.57 -1.42 -9.00
C VAL A 47 17.46 0.01 -9.54
N SER A 48 17.02 0.16 -10.78
CA SER A 48 16.85 1.50 -11.35
C SER A 48 15.77 2.27 -10.58
N ARG A 49 15.87 3.60 -10.55
CA ARG A 49 14.86 4.41 -9.86
C ARG A 49 13.46 4.20 -10.46
N GLU A 50 13.40 3.99 -11.78
CA GLU A 50 12.17 3.70 -12.50
C GLU A 50 11.56 2.35 -12.07
N GLU A 51 12.38 1.30 -11.95
CA GLU A 51 11.93 0.01 -11.43
C GLU A 51 11.43 0.11 -9.98
N PHE A 52 12.11 0.88 -9.13
CA PHE A 52 11.66 1.13 -7.76
C PHE A 52 10.30 1.83 -7.73
N ASP A 53 10.12 2.86 -8.57
CA ASP A 53 8.88 3.62 -8.65
C ASP A 53 7.73 2.72 -9.19
N VAL A 54 8.02 1.83 -10.14
CA VAL A 54 7.06 0.82 -10.63
C VAL A 54 6.63 -0.14 -9.52
N GLN A 55 7.57 -0.69 -8.75
CA GLN A 55 7.25 -1.58 -7.63
C GLN A 55 6.41 -0.86 -6.56
N THR A 56 6.73 0.40 -6.28
CA THR A 56 5.96 1.25 -5.38
C THR A 56 4.51 1.41 -5.88
N ALA A 57 4.32 1.67 -7.18
CA ALA A 57 2.99 1.77 -7.77
C ALA A 57 2.20 0.45 -7.68
N VAL A 58 2.86 -0.70 -7.87
CA VAL A 58 2.26 -2.03 -7.69
C VAL A 58 1.80 -2.24 -6.24
N LEU A 59 2.60 -1.81 -5.26
CA LEU A 59 2.25 -1.89 -3.84
C LEU A 59 1.04 -1.02 -3.50
N VAL A 60 0.99 0.21 -4.01
CA VAL A 60 -0.16 1.12 -3.84
C VAL A 60 -1.43 0.46 -4.37
N ARG A 61 -1.40 -0.02 -5.62
CA ARG A 61 -2.55 -0.71 -6.22
C ARG A 61 -2.98 -1.95 -5.44
N SER A 62 -2.02 -2.66 -4.83
CA SER A 62 -2.31 -3.84 -4.02
C SER A 62 -3.01 -3.47 -2.72
N ARG A 63 -2.61 -2.38 -2.06
CA ARG A 63 -3.32 -1.84 -0.89
C ARG A 63 -4.74 -1.42 -1.23
N GLU A 64 -4.95 -0.70 -2.32
CA GLU A 64 -6.29 -0.30 -2.77
C GLU A 64 -7.21 -1.51 -3.00
N LYS A 65 -6.67 -2.57 -3.61
CA LYS A 65 -7.42 -3.82 -3.82
C LYS A 65 -7.73 -4.53 -2.51
N LEU A 66 -6.80 -4.55 -1.56
CA LEU A 66 -7.04 -5.14 -0.24
C LEU A 66 -8.16 -4.40 0.49
N GLU A 67 -8.10 -3.07 0.57
CA GLU A 67 -9.16 -2.27 1.20
C GLU A 67 -10.53 -2.49 0.55
N ALA A 68 -10.58 -2.61 -0.78
CA ALA A 68 -11.83 -2.90 -1.49
C ALA A 68 -12.38 -4.31 -1.18
N LEU A 69 -11.51 -5.30 -1.03
CA LEU A 69 -11.90 -6.65 -0.65
C LEU A 69 -12.34 -6.73 0.80
N GLU A 70 -11.63 -6.07 1.73
CA GLU A 70 -12.00 -5.97 3.14
C GLU A 70 -13.40 -5.36 3.31
N LYS A 71 -13.72 -4.29 2.56
CA LYS A 71 -15.07 -3.71 2.55
C LYS A 71 -16.13 -4.70 2.08
N LYS A 72 -15.88 -5.40 0.97
CA LYS A 72 -16.81 -6.41 0.45
C LYS A 72 -17.03 -7.56 1.44
N VAL A 73 -15.97 -8.01 2.10
CA VAL A 73 -16.07 -9.05 3.12
C VAL A 73 -16.91 -8.54 4.29
N ALA A 74 -16.67 -7.33 4.79
CA ALA A 74 -17.46 -6.74 5.87
C ALA A 74 -18.96 -6.59 5.50
N GLU A 75 -19.27 -6.17 4.27
CA GLU A 75 -20.65 -6.09 3.76
C GLU A 75 -21.33 -7.47 3.72
N LEU A 76 -20.61 -8.48 3.26
CA LEU A 76 -21.10 -9.86 3.22
C LEU A 76 -21.29 -10.43 4.63
N GLU A 77 -20.34 -10.20 5.53
CA GLU A 77 -20.44 -10.59 6.94
C GLU A 77 -21.65 -9.94 7.61
N GLN A 78 -21.92 -8.65 7.37
CA GLN A 78 -23.12 -7.97 7.89
C GLN A 78 -24.42 -8.55 7.32
N THR A 79 -24.43 -8.88 6.04
CA THR A 79 -25.59 -9.48 5.37
C THR A 79 -25.89 -10.87 5.95
N LEU A 80 -24.85 -11.67 6.19
CA LEU A 80 -24.95 -13.01 6.78
C LEU A 80 -25.26 -12.98 8.28
N ALA A 81 -24.76 -11.98 9.01
CA ALA A 81 -25.01 -11.77 10.44
C ALA A 81 -26.41 -11.19 10.73
N SER A 82 -27.19 -10.87 9.71
CA SER A 82 -28.57 -10.37 9.85
C SER A 82 -29.60 -11.47 9.52
N PRO A 83 -29.85 -12.47 10.38
CA PRO A 83 -31.01 -13.32 10.20
C PRO A 83 -32.25 -12.54 10.65
N SER A 84 -33.26 -12.45 9.78
CA SER A 84 -34.63 -12.02 10.11
C SER A 84 -34.85 -10.55 10.50
N LYS A 85 -35.05 -9.70 9.49
CA LYS A 85 -36.17 -8.73 9.52
C LYS A 85 -37.14 -9.01 8.38
N SER A 86 -37.87 -10.12 8.49
CA SER A 86 -39.16 -10.23 7.81
C SER A 86 -40.17 -9.39 8.62
N PRO A 87 -40.92 -8.46 8.02
CA PRO A 87 -41.99 -7.77 8.71
C PRO A 87 -43.11 -8.78 8.97
N ALA A 88 -43.32 -9.16 10.23
CA ALA A 88 -44.36 -10.10 10.61
C ALA A 88 -45.75 -9.55 10.19
N PRO A 89 -46.60 -10.33 9.52
CA PRO A 89 -47.97 -9.93 9.23
C PRO A 89 -48.78 -9.98 10.54
N LYS A 90 -49.46 -8.88 10.88
CA LYS A 90 -50.32 -8.78 12.06
C LYS A 90 -51.40 -9.88 12.06
N PRO A 91 -51.59 -10.67 13.13
CA PRO A 91 -52.64 -11.67 13.18
C PRO A 91 -54.00 -11.00 13.41
N LYS A 92 -54.97 -11.33 12.54
CA LYS A 92 -56.38 -10.96 12.71
C LYS A 92 -56.93 -11.64 13.96
N ALA A 93 -57.22 -10.87 15.01
CA ALA A 93 -57.95 -11.34 16.18
C ALA A 93 -59.39 -11.69 15.79
N ARG A 94 -59.65 -12.99 15.63
CA ARG A 94 -60.99 -13.54 15.40
C ARG A 94 -61.52 -14.04 16.73
N THR A 95 -62.16 -13.14 17.47
CA THR A 95 -62.79 -13.45 18.75
C THR A 95 -63.97 -14.38 18.53
N ARG A 96 -63.83 -15.64 18.95
CA ARG A 96 -64.95 -16.60 19.10
C ARG A 96 -65.48 -16.49 20.52
N THR A 97 -66.70 -15.99 20.69
CA THR A 97 -67.66 -16.29 21.79
C THR A 97 -68.97 -15.60 21.38
N ARG A 98 -70.18 -16.17 21.34
CA ARG A 98 -70.78 -17.29 22.07
C ARG A 98 -72.12 -17.64 21.35
N LYS A 99 -72.43 -18.93 21.18
CA LYS A 99 -73.77 -19.49 20.86
C LYS A 99 -74.79 -18.92 21.88
N LYS A 100 -76.07 -18.59 21.57
CA LYS A 100 -77.21 -19.45 21.15
C LYS A 100 -78.53 -18.57 21.13
N PRO A 101 -79.76 -19.08 20.88
CA PRO A 101 -80.58 -18.92 19.66
C PRO A 101 -81.95 -18.18 19.85
N HIS A 102 -82.84 -18.26 18.83
CA HIS A 102 -84.29 -17.90 18.77
C HIS A 102 -84.63 -16.41 18.53
N LYS A 103 -85.65 -15.98 17.76
CA LYS A 103 -86.72 -16.62 16.96
C LYS A 103 -87.30 -15.53 16.02
N GLU A 104 -87.58 -15.90 14.77
CA GLU A 104 -88.76 -15.54 13.95
C GLU A 104 -89.62 -14.32 14.36
N SER A 105 -89.64 -13.30 13.50
CA SER A 105 -90.81 -12.62 12.91
C SER A 105 -90.40 -11.33 12.21
#